data_AF-A0ABD1G8U4-F1
#
_entry.id   AF-A0ABD1G8U4-F1
#
_cell.length_a   1.000
_cell.length_b   1.000
_cell.length_c   1.000
_cell.angle_alpha   90.00
_cell.angle_beta   90.00
_cell.angle_gamma   90.00
#
_symmetry.space_group_name_H-M   'P 1'
#
loop_
_entity.id
_entity.type
_entity.pdbx_description
1 polymer ?
#
loop_
_entity_poly.entity_id
_entity_poly.type
_entity_poly.pdbx_seq_one_letter_code
_entity_poly.pdbx_strand_id
1 'polypeptide(L)'
;MITHFRYVCHCYEHEHEYDIVVSGSHSYKILELREDRITSITMSPLHTLAEYKPLPHSSSVEGLILLWCPRSQGLFVCNPITCECVRVVIPPAPEDSKNVILFKVVIDPIARKRARVPIPPVERGDVNYGFGVSRESKQYKLVWIIRDHGCQVYTMGTGQWRVGPSPPNIRRKNTCASLGGKLYWVQNWENVCSFDLEREVFATFPAPPCPDGENPNSRRTTKRVCVLEECLCVRDYDEVGIRIWVMRGEEDWSLQFVIPMNKVVRGMNMSLPVKVLGDTILMDNGCGKRYWYNIKTTALQICYFGYFNQDTIACHFKPTIVPLKTLFQQREAIHSF
;
A
#
# COMPACT_ATOMS: atom_id res chain seq x y z
N MET A 1 -14.47 -10.68 27.90
CA MET A 1 -15.03 -9.31 27.89
C MET A 1 -14.93 -8.81 26.45
N ILE A 2 -16.02 -8.95 25.67
CA ILE A 2 -16.04 -8.66 24.22
C ILE A 2 -16.81 -7.35 24.05
N THR A 3 -16.09 -6.26 23.81
CA THR A 3 -16.70 -4.94 23.65
C THR A 3 -17.14 -4.76 22.19
N HIS A 4 -18.46 -4.71 21.97
CA HIS A 4 -19.06 -4.31 20.70
C HIS A 4 -18.94 -2.78 20.53
N PHE A 5 -18.59 -2.30 19.33
CA PHE A 5 -18.56 -0.87 19.02
C PHE A 5 -19.36 -0.55 17.75
N ARG A 6 -20.32 0.39 17.86
CA ARG A 6 -21.21 0.90 16.80
C ARG A 6 -20.67 2.21 16.22
N TYR A 7 -20.98 2.49 14.95
CA TYR A 7 -20.63 3.73 14.24
C TYR A 7 -21.86 4.35 13.57
N VAL A 8 -21.82 5.68 13.42
CA VAL A 8 -22.79 6.54 12.72
C VAL A 8 -22.13 7.08 11.44
N CYS A 9 -22.85 7.03 10.32
CA CYS A 9 -22.48 7.62 9.04
C CYS A 9 -23.30 8.90 8.83
N HIS A 10 -22.69 9.96 8.28
CA HIS A 10 -23.43 11.09 7.71
C HIS A 10 -23.26 11.06 6.18
N CYS A 11 -24.35 10.74 5.49
CA CYS A 11 -24.50 10.98 4.06
C CYS A 11 -25.01 12.41 3.86
N TYR A 12 -24.39 13.16 2.95
CA TYR A 12 -24.97 14.40 2.43
C TYR A 12 -25.80 14.05 1.19
N GLU A 13 -27.09 14.35 1.24
CA GLU A 13 -27.98 14.34 0.08
C GLU A 13 -27.60 15.51 -0.84
N HIS A 14 -27.20 15.19 -2.07
CA HIS A 14 -27.48 16.06 -3.20
C HIS A 14 -28.61 15.40 -3.96
N GLU A 15 -29.65 16.18 -4.24
CA GLU A 15 -30.87 15.82 -4.98
C GLU A 15 -30.56 15.11 -6.30
N HIS A 16 -30.42 13.79 -6.24
CA HIS A 16 -30.81 12.85 -7.28
C HIS A 16 -31.26 11.59 -6.55
N GLU A 17 -32.56 11.33 -6.68
CA GLU A 17 -33.32 10.26 -6.05
C GLU A 17 -32.64 8.89 -6.28
N TYR A 18 -31.87 8.45 -5.29
CA TYR A 18 -31.49 7.06 -5.10
C TYR A 18 -31.53 6.79 -3.60
N ASP A 19 -32.54 6.07 -3.13
CA ASP A 19 -32.62 5.56 -1.77
C ASP A 19 -31.40 4.66 -1.49
N ILE A 20 -30.46 5.14 -0.67
CA ILE A 20 -29.34 4.34 -0.19
C ILE A 20 -29.64 3.89 1.24
N VAL A 21 -30.24 2.71 1.37
CA VAL A 21 -30.32 1.99 2.66
C VAL A 21 -29.00 1.26 2.90
N VAL A 22 -28.09 1.85 3.68
CA VAL A 22 -26.91 1.13 4.20
C VAL A 22 -27.29 0.42 5.50
N SER A 23 -27.86 -0.77 5.37
CA SER A 23 -28.09 -1.69 6.48
C SER A 23 -26.90 -2.65 6.61
N GLY A 24 -25.90 -2.30 7.43
CA GLY A 24 -24.82 -3.22 7.78
C GLY A 24 -23.77 -2.58 8.70
N SER A 25 -23.78 -2.92 9.99
CA SER A 25 -22.87 -2.39 11.00
C SER A 25 -21.43 -2.88 10.79
N HIS A 26 -20.59 -2.06 10.15
CA HIS A 26 -19.14 -2.29 10.08
C HIS A 26 -18.40 -1.18 10.86
N SER A 27 -17.58 -1.57 11.84
CA SER A 27 -16.80 -0.65 12.67
C SER A 27 -15.43 -0.34 12.05
N TYR A 28 -15.01 0.93 11.99
CA TYR A 28 -13.66 1.33 11.55
C TYR A 28 -13.01 2.31 12.53
N LYS A 29 -11.73 2.10 12.85
CA LYS A 29 -10.95 3.01 13.71
C LYS A 29 -10.07 3.94 12.87
N ILE A 30 -10.02 5.21 13.23
CA ILE A 30 -9.04 6.16 12.71
C ILE A 30 -7.83 6.13 13.63
N LEU A 31 -6.65 5.95 13.04
CA LEU A 31 -5.37 5.89 13.73
C LEU A 31 -4.55 7.12 13.34
N GLU A 32 -4.08 7.85 14.35
CA GLU A 32 -3.14 8.95 14.22
C GLU A 32 -1.75 8.43 14.56
N LEU A 33 -0.77 8.74 13.72
CA LEU A 33 0.63 8.48 14.04
C LEU A 33 1.23 9.74 14.67
N ARG A 34 1.82 9.60 15.85
CA ARG A 34 2.74 10.56 16.47
C ARG A 34 4.12 9.92 16.52
N GLU A 35 5.18 10.72 16.58
CA GLU A 35 6.57 10.35 16.30
C GLU A 35 6.99 8.90 16.67
N ASP A 36 6.60 8.40 17.84
CA ASP A 36 6.88 7.03 18.33
C ASP A 36 5.63 6.17 18.65
N ARG A 37 4.41 6.70 18.50
CA ARG A 37 3.16 6.06 18.97
C ARG A 37 1.98 6.24 18.03
N ILE A 38 1.10 5.26 18.00
CA ILE A 38 -0.20 5.36 17.31
C ILE A 38 -1.29 5.68 18.34
N THR A 39 -2.04 6.75 18.12
CA THR A 39 -3.19 7.14 18.95
C THR A 39 -4.48 6.86 18.19
N SER A 40 -5.45 6.18 18.80
CA SER A 40 -6.79 6.11 18.23
C SER A 40 -7.52 7.41 18.53
N ILE A 41 -7.95 8.15 17.50
CA ILE A 41 -8.78 9.34 17.70
C ILE A 41 -10.23 8.99 17.42
N THR A 42 -11.13 9.40 18.32
CA THR A 42 -12.55 9.58 17.99
C THR A 42 -12.69 10.98 17.39
N MET A 43 -12.73 11.08 16.07
CA MET A 43 -12.77 12.40 15.43
C MET A 43 -14.17 13.01 15.51
N SER A 44 -14.24 14.27 15.95
CA SER A 44 -15.33 15.19 15.60
C SER A 44 -15.08 15.71 14.16
N PRO A 45 -16.12 15.97 13.34
CA PRO A 45 -16.01 16.22 11.90
C PRO A 45 -15.14 17.41 11.43
N LEU A 46 -14.65 18.25 12.35
CA LEU A 46 -14.12 19.59 12.02
C LEU A 46 -12.60 19.74 12.03
N HIS A 47 -11.82 18.68 12.32
CA HIS A 47 -10.36 18.81 12.39
C HIS A 47 -9.64 18.13 11.23
N THR A 48 -8.90 18.91 10.45
CA THR A 48 -7.98 18.45 9.40
C THR A 48 -6.62 18.07 10.00
N LEU A 49 -6.13 16.85 9.72
CA LEU A 49 -4.80 16.39 10.10
C LEU A 49 -4.09 15.83 8.85
N ALA A 50 -2.98 16.46 8.45
CA ALA A 50 -2.35 16.28 7.14
C ALA A 50 -0.89 15.78 7.20
N GLU A 51 -0.53 14.98 8.21
CA GLU A 51 0.89 14.80 8.55
C GLU A 51 1.55 13.53 7.99
N TYR A 52 0.78 12.50 7.66
CA TYR A 52 1.28 11.22 7.17
C TYR A 52 0.54 10.80 5.90
N LYS A 53 1.29 10.25 4.93
CA LYS A 53 0.72 9.71 3.70
C LYS A 53 0.94 8.20 3.72
N PRO A 54 -0.12 7.39 3.89
CA PRO A 54 0.05 5.96 3.73
C PRO A 54 0.57 5.70 2.32
N LEU A 55 1.52 4.78 2.20
CA LEU A 55 2.10 4.48 0.90
C LEU A 55 0.99 3.90 0.02
N PRO A 56 0.72 4.47 -1.16
CA PRO A 56 -0.41 4.05 -1.98
C PRO A 56 -0.31 2.55 -2.19
N HIS A 57 -1.32 1.84 -1.67
CA HIS A 57 -1.51 0.41 -1.83
C HIS A 57 -0.50 -0.49 -1.09
N SER A 58 0.13 -0.02 0.00
CA SER A 58 0.80 -0.94 0.94
C SER A 58 -0.25 -1.80 1.65
N SER A 59 -0.26 -3.10 1.34
CA SER A 59 -1.05 -4.08 2.09
C SER A 59 -0.54 -4.17 3.53
N SER A 60 -1.42 -4.42 4.49
CA SER A 60 -0.99 -4.81 5.83
C SER A 60 -0.27 -6.16 5.75
N VAL A 61 0.90 -6.26 6.36
CA VAL A 61 1.69 -7.50 6.43
C VAL A 61 1.56 -8.02 7.85
N GLU A 62 0.75 -9.06 8.02
CA GLU A 62 0.44 -9.62 9.35
C GLU A 62 0.12 -8.52 10.37
N GLY A 63 -0.76 -7.57 10.04
CA GLY A 63 -1.15 -6.52 10.99
C GLY A 63 -0.14 -5.39 11.18
N LEU A 64 1.03 -5.44 10.54
CA LEU A 64 1.91 -4.28 10.43
C LEU A 64 1.56 -3.45 9.19
N ILE A 65 1.80 -2.14 9.27
CA ILE A 65 1.52 -1.19 8.19
C ILE A 65 2.78 -0.39 7.89
N LEU A 66 3.14 -0.29 6.61
CA LEU A 66 4.21 0.59 6.13
C LEU A 66 3.64 1.95 5.71
N LEU A 67 4.13 3.03 6.33
CA LEU A 67 3.71 4.41 6.11
C LEU A 67 4.88 5.28 5.66
N TRP A 68 4.59 6.32 4.88
CA TRP A 68 5.56 7.36 4.53
C TRP A 68 5.15 8.69 5.15
N CYS A 69 6.08 9.34 5.84
CA CYS A 69 5.87 10.69 6.35
C CYS A 69 6.62 11.68 5.46
N PRO A 70 5.92 12.54 4.69
CA PRO A 70 6.59 13.55 3.86
C PRO A 70 7.33 14.62 4.67
N ARG A 71 6.94 14.88 5.92
CA ARG A 71 7.57 15.93 6.76
C ARG A 71 8.90 15.49 7.33
N SER A 72 8.94 14.29 7.91
CA SER A 72 10.19 13.73 8.42
C SER A 72 11.02 13.06 7.33
N GLN A 73 10.45 12.90 6.13
CA GLN A 73 10.91 12.04 5.04
C GLN A 73 11.44 10.75 5.62
N GLY A 74 10.53 9.99 6.20
CA GLY A 74 10.81 8.73 6.84
C GLY A 74 9.83 7.68 6.38
N LEU A 75 10.32 6.44 6.28
CA LEU A 75 9.49 5.25 6.26
C LEU A 75 9.23 4.82 7.71
N PHE A 76 8.01 4.38 7.97
CA PHE A 76 7.56 3.99 9.30
C PHE A 76 6.86 2.64 9.21
N VAL A 77 7.28 1.67 10.02
CA VAL A 77 6.54 0.42 10.22
C VAL A 77 5.78 0.56 11.53
N CYS A 78 4.46 0.44 11.45
CA CYS A 78 3.55 0.68 12.55
C CYS A 78 2.74 -0.58 12.86
N ASN A 79 2.53 -0.86 14.14
CA ASN A 79 1.59 -1.88 14.63
C ASN A 79 0.39 -1.17 15.29
N PRO A 80 -0.76 -1.07 14.58
CA PRO A 80 -2.00 -0.51 15.11
C PRO A 80 -2.53 -1.11 16.41
N ILE A 81 -2.22 -2.39 16.69
CA ILE A 81 -2.74 -3.09 17.86
C ILE A 81 -1.92 -2.75 19.10
N THR A 82 -0.60 -2.75 18.99
CA THR A 82 0.29 -2.40 20.10
C THR A 82 0.51 -0.89 20.24
N CYS A 83 0.00 -0.11 19.28
CA CYS A 83 0.21 1.32 19.17
C CYS A 83 1.68 1.73 19.05
N GLU A 84 2.53 0.83 18.56
CA GLU A 84 3.95 1.07 18.38
C GLU A 84 4.22 1.48 16.94
N CYS A 85 5.22 2.35 16.74
CA CYS A 85 5.76 2.60 15.42
C CYS A 85 7.27 2.78 15.46
N VAL A 86 7.94 2.32 14.41
CA VAL A 86 9.39 2.43 14.29
C VAL A 86 9.75 3.07 12.96
N ARG A 87 10.61 4.08 13.03
CA ARG A 87 11.19 4.72 11.86
C ARG A 87 12.23 3.80 11.24
N VAL A 88 12.04 3.47 9.97
CA VAL A 88 13.03 2.77 9.16
C VAL A 88 14.02 3.81 8.62
N VAL A 89 15.31 3.55 8.81
CA VAL A 89 16.38 4.34 8.20
C VAL A 89 16.19 4.26 6.69
N ILE A 90 16.27 5.37 5.99
CA ILE A 90 16.17 5.35 4.52
C ILE A 90 17.56 4.93 3.96
N PRO A 91 17.65 3.99 2.99
CA PRO A 91 18.92 3.51 2.47
C PRO A 91 19.72 4.67 1.90
N PRO A 92 21.04 4.73 2.04
CA PRO A 92 21.81 5.75 1.32
C PRO A 92 21.57 5.67 -0.19
N ALA A 93 21.51 6.84 -0.81
CA ALA A 93 21.51 6.99 -2.26
C ALA A 93 22.77 6.33 -2.87
N PRO A 94 22.67 5.64 -4.03
CA PRO A 94 23.85 5.14 -4.74
C PRO A 94 24.85 6.27 -5.03
N GLU A 95 26.16 6.04 -4.84
CA GLU A 95 27.20 7.09 -5.03
C GLU A 95 27.21 7.67 -6.47
N ASP A 96 26.93 6.84 -7.47
CA ASP A 96 26.86 7.25 -8.89
C ASP A 96 25.54 7.94 -9.26
N SER A 97 24.56 7.88 -8.37
CA SER A 97 23.29 8.55 -8.57
C SER A 97 23.43 10.01 -8.19
N LYS A 98 23.93 10.83 -9.13
CA LYS A 98 24.01 12.29 -8.98
C LYS A 98 22.66 12.97 -8.67
N ASN A 99 21.55 12.22 -8.55
CA ASN A 99 20.18 12.67 -8.36
C ASN A 99 19.33 11.82 -7.38
N VAL A 100 19.90 10.93 -6.55
CA VAL A 100 19.10 10.24 -5.51
C VAL A 100 19.35 10.93 -4.19
N ILE A 101 18.31 11.57 -3.64
CA ILE A 101 18.40 12.33 -2.39
C ILE A 101 17.28 11.88 -1.45
N LEU A 102 17.67 11.71 -0.21
CA LEU A 102 16.81 11.29 0.88
C LEU A 102 16.94 12.37 1.91
N PHE A 103 15.80 12.89 2.30
CA PHE A 103 15.80 14.05 3.12
C PHE A 103 15.92 13.64 4.60
N LYS A 104 16.70 14.40 5.37
CA LYS A 104 16.77 14.32 6.83
C LYS A 104 16.40 15.69 7.36
N VAL A 105 15.26 15.81 8.03
CA VAL A 105 15.00 16.96 8.90
C VAL A 105 15.64 16.64 10.25
N VAL A 106 16.71 17.34 10.60
CA VAL A 106 17.28 17.32 11.95
C VAL A 106 16.65 18.46 12.72
N ILE A 107 15.83 18.14 13.73
CA ILE A 107 15.39 19.10 14.73
C ILE A 107 16.36 18.96 15.90
N ASP A 108 17.19 19.97 16.13
CA ASP A 108 17.94 20.12 17.38
C ASP A 108 16.93 20.54 18.47
N PRO A 109 16.65 19.69 19.48
CA PRO A 109 15.64 19.99 20.50
C PRO A 109 16.02 21.16 21.41
N ILE A 110 17.29 21.56 21.43
CA ILE A 110 17.84 22.50 22.43
C ILE A 110 18.10 23.88 21.81
N ALA A 111 18.40 23.97 20.51
CA ALA A 111 18.84 25.25 19.91
C ALA A 111 17.77 26.08 19.18
N ARG A 112 16.56 25.56 18.88
CA ARG A 112 15.49 26.25 18.10
C ARG A 112 15.93 26.95 16.79
N LYS A 113 17.15 26.72 16.29
CA LYS A 113 17.64 27.30 15.04
C LYS A 113 17.32 26.35 13.88
N ARG A 114 16.44 26.81 12.98
CA ARG A 114 16.17 26.15 11.70
C ARG A 114 17.29 26.49 10.72
N ALA A 115 18.28 25.60 10.59
CA ALA A 115 19.18 25.65 9.45
C ALA A 115 18.42 25.14 8.20
N ARG A 116 18.11 26.03 7.27
CA ARG A 116 17.63 25.64 5.93
C ARG A 116 18.86 25.46 5.05
N VAL A 117 19.28 24.22 4.84
CA VAL A 117 20.23 23.92 3.77
C VAL A 117 19.44 23.86 2.46
N PRO A 118 19.82 24.61 1.41
CA PRO A 118 19.16 24.54 0.11
C PRO A 118 19.46 23.19 -0.53
N ILE A 119 18.44 22.38 -0.81
CA ILE A 119 18.58 21.07 -1.45
C ILE A 119 17.50 20.91 -2.54
N PRO A 120 17.88 20.52 -3.77
CA PRO A 120 16.99 20.43 -4.94
C PRO A 120 16.08 19.18 -4.95
N PRO A 121 15.01 19.17 -5.77
CA PRO A 121 13.90 18.20 -5.69
C PRO A 121 14.21 16.81 -6.30
N VAL A 122 13.61 15.76 -5.71
CA VAL A 122 13.54 14.40 -6.30
C VAL A 122 12.27 14.26 -7.13
N GLU A 123 12.40 13.82 -8.37
CA GLU A 123 11.24 13.32 -9.13
C GLU A 123 10.80 11.98 -8.55
N ARG A 124 9.59 11.92 -7.99
CA ARG A 124 8.95 10.76 -7.35
C ARG A 124 8.65 9.58 -8.32
N GLY A 125 9.45 9.39 -9.37
CA GLY A 125 9.10 8.61 -10.56
C GLY A 125 9.67 7.19 -10.68
N ASP A 126 10.87 6.94 -10.14
CA ASP A 126 11.69 5.78 -10.51
C ASP A 126 11.93 4.74 -9.41
N VAL A 127 11.13 4.79 -8.35
CA VAL A 127 11.25 3.87 -7.22
C VAL A 127 10.01 3.00 -7.09
N ASN A 128 10.24 1.69 -6.94
CA ASN A 128 9.27 0.73 -6.44
C ASN A 128 9.74 0.25 -5.06
N TYR A 129 8.81 -0.03 -4.17
CA TYR A 129 9.12 -0.60 -2.86
C TYR A 129 8.10 -1.69 -2.54
N GLY A 130 8.44 -2.53 -1.58
CA GLY A 130 7.55 -3.53 -1.01
C GLY A 130 7.92 -3.85 0.42
N PHE A 131 6.94 -4.31 1.18
CA PHE A 131 7.12 -4.73 2.56
C PHE A 131 6.41 -6.06 2.76
N GLY A 132 7.06 -6.98 3.45
CA GLY A 132 6.54 -8.32 3.67
C GLY A 132 7.30 -9.04 4.77
N VAL A 133 6.88 -10.27 5.02
CA VAL A 133 7.49 -11.17 6.00
C VAL A 133 7.89 -12.47 5.32
N SER A 134 9.10 -12.94 5.57
CA SER A 134 9.55 -14.26 5.13
C SER A 134 8.88 -15.35 5.98
N ARG A 135 8.44 -16.44 5.33
CA ARG A 135 7.61 -17.45 6.01
C ARG A 135 8.42 -18.37 6.92
N GLU A 136 9.67 -18.66 6.56
CA GLU A 136 10.50 -19.64 7.27
C GLU A 136 11.27 -18.94 8.39
N SER A 137 12.04 -17.90 8.05
CA SER A 137 12.85 -17.16 9.03
C SER A 137 12.06 -16.17 9.88
N LYS A 138 10.79 -15.89 9.54
CA LYS A 138 9.91 -14.91 10.23
C LYS A 138 10.49 -13.50 10.27
N GLN A 139 11.38 -13.19 9.34
CA GLN A 139 12.00 -11.88 9.21
C GLN A 139 11.14 -10.97 8.36
N TYR A 140 10.79 -9.80 8.92
CA TYR A 140 10.18 -8.72 8.16
C TYR A 140 11.23 -8.02 7.30
N LYS A 141 10.92 -7.82 6.03
CA LYS A 141 11.85 -7.21 5.06
C LYS A 141 11.16 -6.10 4.28
N LEU A 142 11.89 -5.01 4.07
CA LEU A 142 11.55 -3.97 3.11
C LEU A 142 12.46 -4.15 1.89
N VAL A 143 11.87 -4.09 0.71
CA VAL A 143 12.58 -4.16 -0.56
C VAL A 143 12.39 -2.83 -1.26
N TRP A 144 13.50 -2.24 -1.69
CA TRP A 144 13.54 -0.99 -2.42
C TRP A 144 14.20 -1.24 -3.76
N ILE A 145 13.47 -0.96 -4.84
CA ILE A 145 13.92 -1.13 -6.21
C ILE A 145 14.04 0.24 -6.84
N ILE A 146 15.26 0.62 -7.20
CA ILE A 146 15.56 1.86 -7.90
C ILE A 146 15.84 1.50 -9.35
N ARG A 147 15.07 2.07 -10.27
CA ARG A 147 15.28 1.84 -11.70
C ARG A 147 16.73 2.16 -12.07
N ASP A 148 17.36 1.27 -12.84
CA ASP A 148 18.74 1.38 -13.32
C ASP A 148 19.84 1.38 -12.24
N HIS A 149 19.47 1.33 -10.95
CA HIS A 149 20.40 1.35 -9.81
C HIS A 149 20.29 0.10 -8.90
N GLY A 150 19.38 -0.82 -9.23
CA GLY A 150 19.30 -2.13 -8.59
C GLY A 150 18.28 -2.23 -7.46
N CYS A 151 18.49 -3.21 -6.59
CA CYS A 151 17.62 -3.54 -5.47
C CYS A 151 18.40 -3.38 -4.17
N GLN A 152 17.73 -2.89 -3.13
CA GLN A 152 18.21 -2.86 -1.76
C GLN A 152 17.20 -3.55 -0.86
N VAL A 153 17.70 -4.30 0.11
CA VAL A 153 16.89 -5.05 1.08
C VAL A 153 17.25 -4.57 2.48
N TYR A 154 16.23 -4.27 3.27
CA TYR A 154 16.33 -4.01 4.69
C TYR A 154 15.62 -5.10 5.45
N THR A 155 16.34 -5.76 6.35
CA THR A 155 15.73 -6.69 7.29
C THR A 155 15.50 -5.98 8.61
N MET A 156 14.27 -6.06 9.13
CA MET A 156 13.91 -5.41 10.39
C MET A 156 14.84 -5.88 11.52
N GLY A 157 15.32 -4.94 12.34
CA GLY A 157 16.26 -5.20 13.43
C GLY A 157 17.75 -5.11 13.04
N THR A 158 18.13 -5.17 11.75
CA THR A 158 19.55 -5.07 11.36
C THR A 158 20.08 -3.64 11.41
N GLY A 159 19.20 -2.65 11.25
CA GLY A 159 19.57 -1.24 11.22
C GLY A 159 20.28 -0.78 9.95
N GLN A 160 20.46 -1.67 8.96
CA GLN A 160 21.19 -1.37 7.73
C GLN A 160 20.51 -1.95 6.50
N TRP A 161 20.59 -1.22 5.39
CA TRP A 161 20.25 -1.71 4.06
C TRP A 161 21.45 -2.42 3.47
N ARG A 162 21.18 -3.44 2.66
CA ARG A 162 22.20 -4.08 1.84
C ARG A 162 21.74 -4.21 0.41
N VAL A 163 22.70 -4.39 -0.49
CA VAL A 163 22.44 -4.66 -1.90
C VAL A 163 21.73 -6.01 -2.02
N GLY A 164 20.65 -6.02 -2.79
CA GLY A 164 19.89 -7.21 -3.16
C GLY A 164 20.23 -7.69 -4.59
N PRO A 165 19.54 -8.72 -5.09
CA PRO A 165 19.72 -9.18 -6.47
C PRO A 165 19.31 -8.12 -7.50
N SER A 166 19.80 -8.25 -8.73
CA SER A 166 19.39 -7.36 -9.81
C SER A 166 17.88 -7.52 -10.09
N PRO A 167 17.08 -6.43 -10.03
CA PRO A 167 15.66 -6.49 -10.31
C PRO A 167 15.41 -6.60 -11.82
N PRO A 168 14.30 -7.26 -12.24
CA PRO A 168 13.83 -7.15 -13.61
C PRO A 168 13.38 -5.70 -13.91
N ASN A 169 13.10 -5.39 -15.18
CA ASN A 169 12.63 -4.07 -15.57
C ASN A 169 11.16 -3.85 -15.12
N ILE A 170 10.96 -3.39 -13.88
CA ILE A 170 9.65 -3.17 -13.28
C ILE A 170 9.09 -1.81 -13.70
N ARG A 171 7.80 -1.77 -14.06
CA ARG A 171 7.08 -0.55 -14.39
C ARG A 171 7.19 0.50 -13.27
N ARG A 172 7.28 1.77 -13.66
CA ARG A 172 7.31 2.93 -12.74
C ARG A 172 6.04 3.03 -11.89
N LYS A 173 6.19 3.51 -10.66
CA LYS A 173 5.09 3.83 -9.72
C LYS A 173 4.09 2.69 -9.56
N ASN A 174 4.62 1.48 -9.39
CA ASN A 174 3.81 0.30 -9.28
C ASN A 174 3.29 0.11 -7.87
N THR A 175 2.16 -0.58 -7.77
CA THR A 175 1.67 -1.08 -6.50
C THR A 175 2.40 -2.37 -6.18
N CYS A 176 2.68 -2.58 -4.89
CA CYS A 176 3.26 -3.83 -4.42
C CYS A 176 2.20 -4.63 -3.68
N ALA A 177 2.09 -5.91 -4.01
CA ALA A 177 1.30 -6.86 -3.23
C ALA A 177 2.24 -7.75 -2.42
N SER A 178 1.93 -7.98 -1.14
CA SER A 178 2.62 -8.98 -0.33
C SER A 178 1.72 -10.18 -0.09
N LEU A 179 2.16 -11.35 -0.51
CA LEU A 179 1.42 -12.60 -0.34
C LEU A 179 2.39 -13.76 -0.20
N GLY A 180 2.12 -14.68 0.73
CA GLY A 180 2.83 -15.96 0.74
C GLY A 180 4.33 -15.90 1.05
N GLY A 181 4.84 -14.82 1.64
CA GLY A 181 6.28 -14.60 1.81
C GLY A 181 6.98 -14.06 0.57
N LYS A 182 6.22 -13.62 -0.42
CA LYS A 182 6.70 -12.98 -1.64
C LYS A 182 6.12 -11.58 -1.78
N LEU A 183 6.85 -10.74 -2.48
CA LEU A 183 6.39 -9.43 -2.95
C LEU A 183 6.15 -9.49 -4.44
N TYR A 184 5.15 -8.77 -4.94
CA TYR A 184 4.76 -8.80 -6.35
C TYR A 184 4.62 -7.39 -6.91
N TRP A 185 5.00 -7.23 -8.18
CA TRP A 185 4.81 -6.00 -8.97
C TRP A 185 4.47 -6.35 -10.42
N VAL A 186 3.73 -5.47 -11.11
CA VAL A 186 3.59 -5.56 -12.57
C VAL A 186 4.92 -5.23 -13.25
N GLN A 187 5.57 -6.19 -13.89
CA GLN A 187 6.83 -5.91 -14.58
C GLN A 187 6.55 -5.08 -15.85
N ASN A 188 5.72 -5.63 -16.73
CA ASN A 188 5.27 -5.02 -17.97
C ASN A 188 3.83 -5.48 -18.27
N TRP A 189 3.35 -5.33 -19.50
CA TRP A 189 1.99 -5.73 -19.85
C TRP A 189 1.75 -7.23 -19.84
N GLU A 190 2.81 -7.99 -20.13
CA GLU A 190 2.77 -9.44 -20.35
C GLU A 190 3.25 -10.20 -19.13
N ASN A 191 3.86 -9.53 -18.14
CA ASN A 191 4.55 -10.18 -17.05
C ASN A 191 4.31 -9.50 -15.70
N VAL A 192 4.19 -10.33 -14.67
CA VAL A 192 4.28 -9.96 -13.27
C VAL A 192 5.61 -10.49 -12.75
N CYS A 193 6.29 -9.72 -11.90
CA CYS A 193 7.47 -10.20 -11.19
C CYS A 193 7.15 -10.42 -9.72
N SER A 194 7.86 -11.35 -9.12
CA SER A 194 7.87 -11.60 -7.69
C SER A 194 9.29 -11.51 -7.13
N PHE A 195 9.38 -11.21 -5.84
CA PHE A 195 10.60 -11.30 -5.05
C PHE A 195 10.32 -12.20 -3.85
N ASP A 196 11.05 -13.30 -3.76
CA ASP A 196 10.99 -14.22 -2.63
C ASP A 196 11.72 -13.63 -1.43
N LEU A 197 11.03 -13.40 -0.31
CA LEU A 197 11.65 -12.74 0.85
C LEU A 197 12.59 -13.66 1.63
N GLU A 198 12.46 -14.98 1.50
CA GLU A 198 13.35 -15.92 2.17
C GLU A 198 14.64 -16.08 1.36
N ARG A 199 14.49 -16.43 0.08
CA ARG A 199 15.60 -16.73 -0.82
C ARG A 199 16.23 -15.49 -1.45
N GLU A 200 15.51 -14.37 -1.43
CA GLU A 200 15.91 -13.10 -2.04
C GLU A 200 16.29 -13.24 -3.51
N VAL A 201 15.36 -13.85 -4.25
CA VAL A 201 15.47 -14.03 -5.70
C VAL A 201 14.25 -13.45 -6.38
N PHE A 202 14.47 -12.86 -7.55
CA PHE A 202 13.39 -12.45 -8.44
C PHE A 202 12.95 -13.62 -9.31
N ALA A 203 11.65 -13.70 -9.55
CA ALA A 203 11.06 -14.57 -10.57
C ALA A 203 10.04 -13.78 -11.39
N THR A 204 9.88 -14.13 -12.65
CA THR A 204 8.93 -13.51 -13.57
C THR A 204 8.02 -14.60 -14.12
N PHE A 205 6.74 -14.29 -14.23
CA PHE A 205 5.72 -15.17 -14.77
C PHE A 205 4.69 -14.36 -15.57
N PRO A 206 3.89 -15.02 -16.44
CA PRO A 206 2.91 -14.33 -17.28
C PRO A 206 1.91 -13.51 -16.46
N ALA A 207 1.60 -12.31 -16.93
CA ALA A 207 0.47 -11.52 -16.46
C ALA A 207 -0.84 -12.08 -17.06
N PRO A 208 -2.02 -11.70 -16.54
CA PRO A 208 -3.28 -12.13 -17.13
C PRO A 208 -3.36 -11.71 -18.61
N PRO A 209 -3.98 -12.54 -19.45
CA PRO A 209 -4.06 -12.30 -20.89
C PRO A 209 -4.69 -10.94 -21.16
N CYS A 210 -4.14 -10.24 -22.15
CA CYS A 210 -4.81 -9.08 -22.74
C CYS A 210 -5.88 -9.62 -23.71
N PRO A 211 -7.14 -9.17 -23.64
CA PRO A 211 -8.15 -9.57 -24.61
C PRO A 211 -7.72 -9.23 -26.05
N ASP A 212 -8.11 -10.11 -26.99
CA ASP A 212 -7.75 -9.97 -28.39
C ASP A 212 -8.18 -8.61 -28.97
N GLY A 213 -7.25 -7.95 -29.67
CA GLY A 213 -7.50 -6.65 -30.32
C GLY A 213 -7.23 -5.42 -29.45
N GLU A 214 -6.90 -5.59 -28.17
CA GLU A 214 -6.46 -4.48 -27.32
C GLU A 214 -5.00 -4.15 -27.60
N ASN A 215 -4.70 -2.86 -27.86
CA ASN A 215 -3.32 -2.41 -28.00
C ASN A 215 -2.72 -2.28 -26.60
N PRO A 216 -1.77 -3.14 -26.17
CA PRO A 216 -1.14 -3.05 -24.86
C PRO A 216 -0.41 -1.71 -24.66
N ASN A 217 -0.06 -1.01 -25.75
CA ASN A 217 0.56 0.31 -25.71
C ASN A 217 -0.46 1.48 -25.73
N SER A 218 -1.76 1.22 -25.62
CA SER A 218 -2.75 2.28 -25.43
C SER A 218 -2.43 3.08 -24.16
N ARG A 219 -2.37 4.41 -24.26
CA ARG A 219 -2.08 5.29 -23.12
C ARG A 219 -3.13 5.21 -21.99
N ARG A 220 -4.26 4.52 -22.23
CA ARG A 220 -5.38 4.40 -21.29
C ARG A 220 -5.34 3.13 -20.46
N THR A 221 -4.53 2.15 -20.82
CA THR A 221 -4.45 0.89 -20.09
C THR A 221 -3.66 1.08 -18.79
N THR A 222 -4.07 0.45 -17.69
CA THR A 222 -3.29 0.39 -16.43
C THR A 222 -3.50 -0.93 -15.70
N LYS A 223 -2.44 -1.73 -15.59
CA LYS A 223 -2.39 -2.91 -14.73
C LYS A 223 -1.77 -2.58 -13.37
N ARG A 224 -2.32 -3.15 -12.30
CA ARG A 224 -1.80 -3.05 -10.93
C ARG A 224 -2.00 -4.36 -10.20
N VAL A 225 -1.02 -4.76 -9.39
CA VAL A 225 -1.16 -5.95 -8.51
C VAL A 225 -1.76 -5.56 -7.16
N CYS A 226 -2.51 -6.49 -6.59
CA CYS A 226 -3.13 -6.40 -5.27
C CYS A 226 -3.33 -7.81 -4.70
N VAL A 227 -3.80 -7.89 -3.45
CA VAL A 227 -4.24 -9.13 -2.83
C VAL A 227 -5.73 -9.03 -2.55
N LEU A 228 -6.50 -10.02 -2.97
CA LEU A 228 -7.92 -10.14 -2.68
C LEU A 228 -8.18 -11.54 -2.13
N GLU A 229 -8.76 -11.63 -0.93
CA GLU A 229 -9.11 -12.91 -0.29
C GLU A 229 -7.94 -13.93 -0.24
N GLU A 230 -6.74 -13.44 0.12
CA GLU A 230 -5.50 -14.25 0.17
C GLU A 230 -5.03 -14.80 -1.20
N CYS A 231 -5.58 -14.31 -2.30
CA CYS A 231 -5.12 -14.60 -3.66
C CYS A 231 -4.40 -13.39 -4.26
N LEU A 232 -3.40 -13.66 -5.11
CA LEU A 232 -2.77 -12.62 -5.92
C LEU A 232 -3.75 -12.18 -7.01
N CYS A 233 -3.91 -10.88 -7.18
CA CYS A 233 -4.82 -10.33 -8.17
C CYS A 233 -4.17 -9.23 -9.00
N VAL A 234 -4.59 -9.14 -10.26
CA VAL A 234 -4.25 -8.03 -11.14
C VAL A 234 -5.53 -7.31 -11.47
N ARG A 235 -5.58 -6.03 -11.10
CA ARG A 235 -6.57 -5.10 -11.61
C ARG A 235 -6.06 -4.55 -12.93
N ASP A 236 -6.81 -4.78 -13.98
CA ASP A 236 -6.64 -4.17 -15.29
C ASP A 236 -7.69 -3.09 -15.50
N TYR A 237 -7.32 -2.02 -16.20
CA TYR A 237 -8.24 -0.95 -16.57
C TYR A 237 -7.91 -0.49 -17.97
N ASP A 238 -8.92 -0.43 -18.82
CA ASP A 238 -8.80 -0.16 -20.26
C ASP A 238 -10.09 0.51 -20.79
N GLU A 239 -10.34 0.41 -22.09
CA GLU A 239 -11.51 1.01 -22.75
C GLU A 239 -12.82 0.25 -22.48
N VAL A 240 -12.74 -1.02 -22.08
CA VAL A 240 -13.88 -1.88 -21.76
C VAL A 240 -14.29 -1.72 -20.29
N GLY A 241 -13.36 -1.31 -19.43
CA GLY A 241 -13.66 -0.92 -18.04
C GLY A 241 -12.58 -1.39 -17.08
N ILE A 242 -12.99 -1.86 -15.89
CA ILE A 242 -12.08 -2.47 -14.91
C ILE A 242 -12.29 -3.98 -14.91
N ARG A 243 -11.20 -4.73 -15.09
CA ARG A 243 -11.19 -6.19 -14.97
C ARG A 243 -10.33 -6.60 -13.79
N ILE A 244 -10.78 -7.58 -13.02
CA ILE A 244 -10.04 -8.10 -11.88
C ILE A 244 -9.78 -9.57 -12.12
N TRP A 245 -8.51 -9.87 -12.34
CA TRP A 245 -7.99 -11.21 -12.53
C TRP A 245 -7.48 -11.74 -11.22
N VAL A 246 -7.79 -12.99 -10.92
CA VAL A 246 -7.34 -13.70 -9.72
C VAL A 246 -6.48 -14.87 -10.18
N MET A 247 -5.26 -14.95 -9.64
CA MET A 247 -4.38 -16.08 -9.85
C MET A 247 -4.86 -17.27 -9.02
N ARG A 248 -5.09 -18.39 -9.69
CA ARG A 248 -5.40 -19.69 -9.08
C ARG A 248 -4.18 -20.59 -9.32
N GLY A 249 -3.65 -21.20 -8.26
CA GLY A 249 -2.40 -21.96 -8.38
C GLY A 249 -1.19 -21.06 -8.65
N GLU A 250 -0.21 -21.53 -9.41
CA GLU A 250 1.08 -20.85 -9.57
C GLU A 250 1.10 -19.83 -10.71
N GLU A 251 0.38 -20.07 -11.82
CA GLU A 251 0.42 -19.20 -13.01
C GLU A 251 -0.90 -19.17 -13.82
N ASP A 252 -2.00 -19.67 -13.27
CA ASP A 252 -3.30 -19.70 -13.96
C ASP A 252 -4.17 -18.50 -13.56
N TRP A 253 -4.45 -17.63 -14.53
CA TRP A 253 -5.24 -16.42 -14.31
C TRP A 253 -6.70 -16.62 -14.70
N SER A 254 -7.61 -16.39 -13.76
CA SER A 254 -9.05 -16.41 -14.00
C SER A 254 -9.64 -15.01 -13.89
N LEU A 255 -10.48 -14.62 -14.86
CA LEU A 255 -11.23 -13.37 -14.79
C LEU A 255 -12.37 -13.54 -13.78
N GLN A 256 -12.31 -12.79 -12.68
CA GLN A 256 -13.29 -12.94 -11.60
C GLN A 256 -14.35 -11.83 -11.62
N PHE A 257 -13.96 -10.59 -11.92
CA PHE A 257 -14.88 -9.46 -11.91
C PHE A 257 -14.67 -8.55 -13.12
N VAL A 258 -15.77 -8.00 -13.63
CA VAL A 258 -15.78 -6.99 -14.69
C VAL A 258 -16.70 -5.86 -14.25
N ILE A 259 -16.17 -4.63 -14.31
CA ILE A 259 -16.91 -3.40 -14.12
C ILE A 259 -16.89 -2.67 -15.46
N PRO A 260 -18.00 -2.68 -16.22
CA PRO A 260 -18.05 -2.08 -17.54
C PRO A 260 -17.72 -0.59 -17.52
N MET A 261 -17.12 -0.07 -18.59
CA MET A 261 -16.66 1.32 -18.69
C MET A 261 -17.76 2.35 -18.43
N ASN A 262 -19.00 2.07 -18.85
CA ASN A 262 -20.15 2.94 -18.58
C ASN A 262 -20.55 3.01 -17.08
N LYS A 263 -19.99 2.15 -16.23
CA LYS A 263 -20.12 2.19 -14.76
C LYS A 263 -18.89 2.78 -14.07
N VAL A 264 -17.78 2.97 -14.79
CA VAL A 264 -16.55 3.53 -14.21
C VAL A 264 -16.69 5.04 -14.07
N VAL A 265 -16.61 5.52 -12.82
CA VAL A 265 -16.67 6.95 -12.49
C VAL A 265 -15.28 7.55 -12.27
N ARG A 266 -15.18 8.88 -12.29
CA ARG A 266 -13.90 9.60 -12.12
C ARG A 266 -13.14 9.17 -10.85
N GLY A 267 -11.92 8.67 -11.05
CA GLY A 267 -11.01 8.23 -9.99
C GLY A 267 -11.08 6.73 -9.67
N MET A 268 -12.11 6.03 -10.14
CA MET A 268 -12.28 4.59 -9.94
C MET A 268 -11.26 3.78 -10.75
N ASN A 269 -10.78 4.32 -11.87
CA ASN A 269 -9.69 3.77 -12.67
C ASN A 269 -8.35 3.63 -11.92
N MET A 270 -8.20 4.30 -10.76
CA MET A 270 -7.03 4.16 -9.89
C MET A 270 -7.27 3.20 -8.72
N SER A 271 -8.51 2.74 -8.55
CA SER A 271 -8.91 1.89 -7.44
C SER A 271 -8.32 0.48 -7.53
N LEU A 272 -8.11 -0.12 -6.37
CA LEU A 272 -7.78 -1.54 -6.22
C LEU A 272 -8.89 -2.21 -5.42
N PRO A 273 -9.21 -3.48 -5.72
CA PRO A 273 -10.09 -4.25 -4.87
C PRO A 273 -9.44 -4.48 -3.51
N VAL A 274 -10.24 -4.30 -2.46
CA VAL A 274 -9.82 -4.46 -1.06
C VAL A 274 -10.50 -5.67 -0.45
N LYS A 275 -11.78 -5.89 -0.75
CA LYS A 275 -12.58 -6.96 -0.16
C LYS A 275 -13.80 -7.31 -1.02
N VAL A 276 -14.19 -8.59 -1.01
CA VAL A 276 -15.46 -9.06 -1.55
C VAL A 276 -16.43 -9.30 -0.39
N LEU A 277 -17.68 -8.87 -0.55
CA LEU A 277 -18.77 -8.95 0.43
C LEU A 277 -20.01 -9.51 -0.29
N GLY A 278 -20.10 -10.83 -0.37
CA GLY A 278 -21.11 -11.50 -1.19
C GLY A 278 -20.96 -11.09 -2.66
N ASP A 279 -21.99 -10.46 -3.23
CA ASP A 279 -21.99 -9.97 -4.61
C ASP A 279 -21.42 -8.56 -4.78
N THR A 280 -20.89 -7.96 -3.71
CA THR A 280 -20.36 -6.59 -3.73
C THR A 280 -18.85 -6.57 -3.55
N ILE A 281 -18.15 -5.87 -4.44
CA ILE A 281 -16.72 -5.60 -4.31
C ILE A 281 -16.48 -4.20 -3.75
N LEU A 282 -15.66 -4.13 -2.70
CA LEU A 282 -15.13 -2.89 -2.14
C LEU A 282 -13.81 -2.56 -2.82
N MET A 283 -13.72 -1.36 -3.40
CA MET A 283 -12.49 -0.84 -3.99
C MET A 283 -12.10 0.50 -3.36
N ASP A 284 -10.79 0.74 -3.26
CA ASP A 284 -10.20 1.94 -2.68
C ASP A 284 -9.21 2.56 -3.66
N ASN A 285 -9.31 3.87 -3.88
CA ASN A 285 -8.43 4.60 -4.79
C ASN A 285 -7.23 5.26 -4.11
N GLY A 286 -7.07 5.09 -2.79
CA GLY A 286 -5.99 5.68 -2.01
C GLY A 286 -6.09 7.21 -1.85
N CYS A 287 -7.18 7.84 -2.31
CA CYS A 287 -7.42 9.28 -2.20
C CYS A 287 -8.79 9.60 -1.61
N GLY A 288 -9.23 8.79 -0.64
CA GLY A 288 -10.44 9.05 0.13
C GLY A 288 -11.76 8.72 -0.55
N LYS A 289 -11.75 8.12 -1.75
CA LYS A 289 -12.98 7.58 -2.33
C LYS A 289 -12.98 6.06 -2.27
N ARG A 290 -14.12 5.53 -1.83
CA ARG A 290 -14.38 4.10 -1.81
C ARG A 290 -15.61 3.79 -2.63
N TYR A 291 -15.54 2.67 -3.31
CA TYR A 291 -16.54 2.23 -4.27
C TYR A 291 -17.03 0.86 -3.84
N TRP A 292 -18.35 0.73 -3.63
CA TRP A 292 -19.03 -0.54 -3.45
C TRP A 292 -19.76 -0.82 -4.75
N TYR A 293 -19.30 -1.82 -5.47
CA TYR A 293 -19.91 -2.22 -6.74
C TYR A 293 -20.56 -3.59 -6.58
N ASN A 294 -21.88 -3.66 -6.73
CA ASN A 294 -22.60 -4.92 -6.76
C ASN A 294 -22.55 -5.51 -8.17
N ILE A 295 -21.96 -6.69 -8.31
CA ILE A 295 -21.67 -7.32 -9.59
C ILE A 295 -22.94 -7.84 -10.26
N LYS A 296 -23.96 -8.25 -9.48
CA LYS A 296 -25.23 -8.78 -10.01
C LYS A 296 -26.17 -7.66 -10.45
N THR A 297 -26.35 -6.64 -9.61
CA THR A 297 -27.29 -5.55 -9.87
C THR A 297 -26.65 -4.41 -10.65
N THR A 298 -25.33 -4.40 -10.79
CA THR A 298 -24.52 -3.31 -11.36
C THR A 298 -24.64 -1.98 -10.60
N ALA A 299 -25.18 -2.01 -9.38
CA ALA A 299 -25.31 -0.85 -8.53
C ALA A 299 -23.93 -0.40 -8.03
N LEU A 300 -23.66 0.90 -8.13
CA LEU A 300 -22.45 1.52 -7.63
C LEU A 300 -22.80 2.49 -6.52
N GLN A 301 -22.23 2.29 -5.34
CA GLN A 301 -22.27 3.24 -4.24
C GLN A 301 -20.88 3.83 -4.03
N ILE A 302 -20.83 5.13 -3.79
CA ILE A 302 -19.58 5.87 -3.60
C ILE A 302 -19.62 6.48 -2.19
N CYS A 303 -18.60 6.22 -1.39
CA CYS A 303 -18.43 6.87 -0.10
C CYS A 303 -17.15 7.70 -0.12
N TYR A 304 -17.22 8.87 0.50
CA TYR A 304 -16.13 9.82 0.64
C TYR A 304 -15.65 9.81 2.09
N PHE A 305 -14.35 9.59 2.27
CA PHE A 305 -13.70 9.59 3.56
C PHE A 305 -12.66 10.71 3.60
N GLY A 306 -12.95 11.71 4.43
CA GLY A 306 -12.10 12.87 4.66
C GLY A 306 -12.47 14.10 3.83
N TYR A 307 -12.16 15.28 4.36
CA TYR A 307 -12.16 16.53 3.61
C TYR A 307 -10.92 16.62 2.72
N PHE A 308 -11.06 17.35 1.61
CA PHE A 308 -10.04 17.67 0.60
C PHE A 308 -8.57 17.54 1.07
N ASN A 309 -7.78 16.73 0.36
CA ASN A 309 -6.32 16.60 0.43
C ASN A 309 -5.69 15.65 1.47
N GLN A 310 -6.46 14.78 2.12
CA GLN A 310 -5.89 13.72 2.96
C GLN A 310 -5.86 12.38 2.22
N ASP A 311 -4.67 11.78 2.10
CA ASP A 311 -4.51 10.44 1.53
C ASP A 311 -4.98 9.42 2.58
N THR A 312 -6.15 8.82 2.37
CA THR A 312 -6.63 7.70 3.19
C THR A 312 -6.59 6.41 2.37
N ILE A 313 -6.17 5.33 3.02
CA ILE A 313 -6.09 4.00 2.41
C ILE A 313 -6.97 3.04 3.19
N ALA A 314 -7.78 2.26 2.49
CA ALA A 314 -8.35 1.04 3.04
C ALA A 314 -7.45 -0.14 2.69
N CYS A 315 -7.18 -0.97 3.69
CA CYS A 315 -6.49 -2.24 3.49
C CYS A 315 -7.19 -3.34 4.29
N HIS A 316 -7.03 -4.58 3.83
CA HIS A 316 -7.38 -5.72 4.65
C HIS A 316 -6.41 -5.78 5.84
N PHE A 317 -6.94 -5.80 7.06
CA PHE A 317 -6.15 -5.78 8.29
C PHE A 317 -6.37 -7.07 9.07
N LYS A 318 -5.32 -7.86 9.22
CA LYS A 318 -5.29 -9.05 10.08
C LYS A 318 -4.49 -8.70 11.33
N PRO A 319 -5.11 -8.56 12.51
CA PRO A 319 -4.41 -8.15 13.73
C PRO A 319 -3.20 -9.04 14.05
N THR A 320 -2.12 -8.43 14.52
CA THR A 320 -0.98 -9.13 15.12
C THR A 320 -0.63 -8.52 16.46
N ILE A 321 -0.13 -9.34 17.37
CA ILE A 321 0.34 -8.90 18.69
C ILE A 321 1.87 -8.75 18.71
N VAL A 322 2.54 -8.92 17.55
CA VAL A 322 4.01 -8.79 17.46
C VAL A 322 4.47 -7.41 17.93
N PRO A 323 5.17 -7.31 19.07
CA PRO A 323 5.69 -6.03 19.53
C PRO A 323 6.83 -5.59 18.62
N LEU A 324 6.79 -4.35 18.14
CA LEU A 324 7.85 -3.83 17.29
C LEU A 324 9.15 -3.68 18.08
N LYS A 325 9.09 -3.26 19.35
CA LYS A 325 10.28 -3.06 20.17
C LYS A 325 11.12 -4.33 20.31
N THR A 326 10.49 -5.50 20.44
CA THR A 326 11.23 -6.77 20.53
C THR A 326 11.98 -7.11 19.24
N LEU A 327 11.47 -6.69 18.07
CA LEU A 327 12.16 -6.87 16.79
C LEU A 327 13.41 -5.99 16.66
N PHE A 328 13.43 -4.82 17.31
CA PHE A 328 14.56 -3.88 17.26
C PHE A 328 15.56 -4.04 18.41
N GLN A 329 15.17 -4.69 19.52
CA GLN A 329 16.01 -4.89 20.71
C GLN A 329 16.95 -6.09 20.64
N GLN A 330 16.83 -7.00 19.67
CA GLN A 330 17.69 -8.19 19.54
C GLN A 330 19.20 -7.90 19.38
N ARG A 331 19.60 -6.62 19.30
CA ARG A 331 20.99 -6.20 19.12
C ARG A 331 21.77 -5.90 20.41
N GLU A 332 21.10 -5.51 21.50
CA GLU A 332 21.84 -5.13 22.72
C GLU A 332 22.44 -6.34 23.46
N ALA A 333 21.94 -7.55 23.21
CA ALA A 333 22.42 -8.77 23.85
C ALA A 333 23.59 -9.47 23.12
N ILE A 334 23.91 -9.09 21.88
CA ILE A 334 24.91 -9.82 21.05
C ILE A 334 26.29 -9.12 21.06
N HIS A 335 26.37 -7.88 21.53
CA HIS A 335 27.63 -7.14 21.67
C HIS A 335 28.19 -7.10 23.11
N SER A 336 27.70 -7.98 23.99
CA SER A 336 28.09 -8.04 25.41
C SER A 336 28.75 -9.38 25.81
N PHE A 337 29.45 -10.04 24.88
CA PHE A 337 30.31 -11.19 25.15
C PHE A 337 31.69 -11.04 24.52
#